data_AF-A0A0F9UWD6-F1
#
_entry.id   AF-A0A0F9UWD6-F1
#
_cell.length_a   1.000
_cell.length_b   1.000
_cell.length_c   1.000
_cell.angle_alpha   90.00
_cell.angle_beta   90.00
_cell.angle_gamma   90.00
#
_symmetry.space_group_name_H-M   'P 1'
#
loop_
_entity.id
_entity.type
_entity.pdbx_description
1 polymer ?
#
loop_
_entity_poly.entity_id
_entity_poly.type
_entity_poly.pdbx_seq_one_letter_code
_entity_poly.pdbx_strand_id
1 'polypeptide(L)'
;MTALGTIRTARELGRTPSTPTKKHILSACQACGAPRWVVLVGGGPRKALCLSCGHTGPLGSNWRGDAVGEDAGRSRAIKLYPVWPLCHCGKFSERHHKDGNPLNNHPSNIAFLCRRHHMIADGRMGRRGAGGRFKARRAK
;
A
#
# COMPACT_ATOMS: atom_id res chain seq x y z
N MET A 1 28.04 10.29 -2.56
CA MET A 1 26.93 9.32 -2.77
C MET A 1 27.33 8.37 -3.89
N THR A 2 27.01 7.07 -3.82
CA THR A 2 27.35 6.11 -4.89
C THR A 2 26.43 6.32 -6.10
N ALA A 3 27.00 6.42 -7.32
CA ALA A 3 26.24 6.62 -8.55
C ALA A 3 25.47 5.35 -8.96
N LEU A 4 24.26 5.52 -9.52
CA LEU A 4 23.54 4.41 -10.15
C LEU A 4 24.38 3.82 -11.28
N GLY A 5 24.30 2.50 -11.47
CA GLY A 5 25.13 1.76 -12.40
C GLY A 5 26.45 1.25 -11.81
N THR A 6 26.86 1.69 -10.61
CA THR A 6 28.06 1.17 -9.95
C THR A 6 27.96 -0.34 -9.77
N ILE A 7 29.00 -1.08 -10.18
CA ILE A 7 29.09 -2.53 -10.01
C ILE A 7 30.04 -2.86 -8.88
N ARG A 8 29.64 -3.77 -7.99
CA ARG A 8 30.46 -4.34 -6.91
C ARG A 8 30.25 -5.83 -6.80
N THR A 9 31.28 -6.54 -6.40
CA THR A 9 31.20 -7.94 -5.96
C THR A 9 30.46 -8.04 -4.62
N ALA A 10 29.93 -9.22 -4.32
CA ALA A 10 29.29 -9.47 -3.05
C ALA A 10 30.22 -9.25 -1.84
N ARG A 11 31.52 -9.57 -1.97
CA ARG A 11 32.54 -9.37 -0.92
C ARG A 11 32.71 -7.89 -0.59
N GLU A 12 32.76 -7.01 -1.58
CA GLU A 12 32.85 -5.54 -1.38
C GLU A 12 31.59 -4.96 -0.71
N LEU A 13 30.46 -5.66 -0.77
CA LEU A 13 29.23 -5.31 -0.07
C LEU A 13 29.13 -5.93 1.33
N GLY A 14 30.18 -6.62 1.81
CA GLY A 14 30.16 -7.31 3.10
C GLY A 14 29.20 -8.51 3.14
N ARG A 15 28.84 -9.08 1.98
CA ARG A 15 27.94 -10.25 1.90
C ARG A 15 28.76 -11.54 1.83
N THR A 16 28.23 -12.61 2.42
CA THR A 16 28.76 -13.98 2.34
C THR A 16 27.92 -14.81 1.37
N PRO A 17 27.99 -14.57 0.04
CA PRO A 17 27.24 -15.39 -0.90
C PRO A 17 27.82 -16.80 -0.98
N SER A 18 27.01 -17.75 -1.46
CA SER A 18 27.52 -19.05 -1.91
C SER A 18 28.54 -18.97 -3.05
N THR A 19 28.62 -17.81 -3.71
CA THR A 19 29.42 -17.56 -4.93
C THR A 19 30.04 -16.16 -4.82
N PRO A 20 31.30 -16.04 -4.36
CA PRO A 20 31.93 -14.74 -4.08
C PRO A 20 32.08 -13.87 -5.33
N THR A 21 32.10 -14.47 -6.52
CA THR A 21 32.22 -13.80 -7.82
C THR A 21 30.92 -13.15 -8.30
N LYS A 22 29.79 -13.32 -7.59
CA LYS A 22 28.52 -12.68 -7.98
C LYS A 22 28.63 -11.16 -7.92
N LYS A 23 28.50 -10.53 -9.09
CA LYS A 23 28.43 -9.09 -9.26
C LYS A 23 27.03 -8.57 -8.95
N HIS A 24 27.00 -7.39 -8.34
CA HIS A 24 25.82 -6.62 -8.03
C HIS A 24 25.95 -5.24 -8.67
N ILE A 25 24.84 -4.67 -9.12
CA ILE A 25 24.74 -3.32 -9.66
C ILE A 25 23.84 -2.48 -8.74
N LEU A 26 24.24 -1.23 -8.48
CA LEU A 26 23.40 -0.27 -7.79
C LEU A 26 22.35 0.26 -8.79
N SER A 27 21.09 -0.10 -8.61
CA SER A 27 19.98 0.30 -9.48
C SER A 27 18.85 0.91 -8.66
N ALA A 28 18.14 1.87 -9.25
CA ALA A 28 16.88 2.37 -8.70
C ALA A 28 15.74 1.36 -8.97
N CYS A 29 14.76 1.29 -8.07
CA CYS A 29 13.51 0.60 -8.31
C CYS A 29 12.69 1.36 -9.37
N GLN A 30 12.24 0.69 -10.43
CA GLN A 30 11.41 1.35 -11.46
C GLN A 30 10.06 1.89 -10.93
N ALA A 31 9.55 1.37 -9.81
CA ALA A 31 8.29 1.81 -9.23
C ALA A 31 8.44 2.94 -8.20
N CYS A 32 9.42 2.87 -7.29
CA CYS A 32 9.55 3.84 -6.19
C CYS A 32 10.83 4.68 -6.22
N GLY A 33 11.72 4.47 -7.20
CA GLY A 33 12.98 5.21 -7.33
C GLY A 33 14.05 4.86 -6.28
N ALA A 34 13.71 4.12 -5.22
CA ALA A 34 14.65 3.82 -4.15
C ALA A 34 15.89 3.04 -4.65
N PRO A 35 17.12 3.49 -4.33
CA PRO A 35 18.35 2.84 -4.76
C PRO A 35 18.58 1.52 -4.00
N ARG A 36 19.13 0.52 -4.68
CA ARG A 36 19.46 -0.78 -4.07
C ARG A 36 20.49 -1.58 -4.86
N TRP A 37 21.21 -2.44 -4.15
CA TRP A 37 22.10 -3.43 -4.76
C TRP A 37 21.33 -4.66 -5.24
N VAL A 38 21.43 -4.97 -6.53
CA VAL A 38 20.78 -6.13 -7.17
C VAL A 38 21.78 -6.94 -7.96
N VAL A 39 21.57 -8.25 -8.06
CA VAL A 39 22.44 -9.13 -8.86
C VAL A 39 22.44 -8.67 -10.31
N LEU A 40 23.63 -8.56 -10.90
CA LEU A 40 23.82 -8.26 -12.32
C LEU A 40 23.71 -9.55 -13.14
N VAL A 41 22.83 -9.57 -14.15
CA VAL A 41 22.62 -10.71 -15.07
C VAL A 41 22.44 -10.15 -16.49
N GLY A 42 23.21 -10.64 -17.46
CA GLY A 42 23.09 -10.21 -18.86
C GLY A 42 23.32 -8.70 -19.07
N GLY A 43 24.20 -8.08 -18.28
CA GLY A 43 24.48 -6.64 -18.35
C GLY A 43 23.47 -5.74 -17.63
N GLY A 44 22.39 -6.29 -17.06
CA GLY A 44 21.35 -5.53 -16.37
C GLY A 44 21.01 -6.05 -14.97
N PRO A 45 20.20 -5.29 -14.20
CA PRO A 45 19.71 -5.76 -12.91
C PRO A 45 18.76 -6.95 -13.07
N ARG A 46 18.99 -8.06 -12.35
CA ARG A 46 18.15 -9.28 -12.42
C ARG A 46 16.66 -9.02 -12.17
N LYS A 47 16.35 -8.05 -11.31
CA LYS A 47 14.97 -7.60 -11.03
C LYS A 47 14.93 -6.09 -11.19
N ALA A 48 13.95 -5.57 -11.92
CA ALA A 48 13.72 -4.14 -12.06
C ALA A 48 13.11 -3.50 -10.80
N LEU A 49 12.40 -4.28 -9.98
CA LEU A 49 11.64 -3.81 -8.81
C LEU A 49 12.24 -4.24 -7.48
N CYS A 50 12.17 -3.37 -6.48
CA CYS A 50 12.54 -3.70 -5.10
C CYS A 50 11.64 -4.81 -4.54
N LEU A 51 12.06 -5.44 -3.43
CA LEU A 51 11.28 -6.54 -2.85
C LEU A 51 9.86 -6.08 -2.51
N SER A 52 9.69 -4.89 -1.95
CA SER A 52 8.37 -4.33 -1.62
C SER A 52 7.51 -4.15 -2.89
N CYS A 53 8.01 -3.43 -3.89
CA CYS A 53 7.27 -3.15 -5.14
C CYS A 53 7.11 -4.38 -6.05
N GLY A 54 7.93 -5.42 -5.89
CA GLY A 54 7.78 -6.67 -6.64
C GLY A 54 6.67 -7.57 -6.08
N HIS A 55 6.27 -7.37 -4.81
CA HIS A 55 5.15 -8.10 -4.20
C HIS A 55 3.87 -7.26 -4.13
N THR A 56 4.01 -5.94 -4.19
CA THR A 56 2.90 -4.99 -4.01
C THR A 56 2.84 -4.02 -5.18
N GLY A 57 1.62 -3.73 -5.65
CA GLY A 57 1.38 -2.77 -6.71
C GLY A 57 1.43 -3.37 -8.13
N PRO A 58 1.17 -2.55 -9.16
CA PRO A 58 0.82 -3.00 -10.51
C PRO A 58 1.82 -3.92 -11.21
N LEU A 59 3.10 -3.83 -10.83
CA LEU A 59 4.19 -4.54 -11.47
C LEU A 59 4.57 -5.84 -10.74
N GLY A 60 3.92 -6.14 -9.60
CA GLY A 60 4.14 -7.39 -8.87
C GLY A 60 3.36 -8.53 -9.51
N SER A 61 3.94 -9.74 -9.56
CA SER A 61 3.28 -10.92 -10.14
C SER A 61 1.97 -11.30 -9.43
N ASN A 62 1.85 -10.93 -8.15
CA ASN A 62 0.66 -11.18 -7.33
C ASN A 62 -0.40 -10.07 -7.45
N TRP A 63 -0.15 -9.05 -8.28
CA TRP A 63 -1.10 -7.98 -8.50
C TRP A 63 -2.23 -8.44 -9.41
N ARG A 64 -3.41 -8.60 -8.83
CA ARG A 64 -4.63 -8.98 -9.57
C ARG A 64 -5.45 -7.78 -10.04
N GLY A 65 -4.90 -6.56 -10.02
CA GLY A 65 -5.66 -5.35 -10.37
C GLY A 65 -6.90 -5.19 -9.50
N ASP A 66 -8.02 -4.90 -10.15
CA ASP A 66 -9.34 -4.74 -9.53
C ASP A 66 -10.08 -6.07 -9.32
N ALA A 67 -9.53 -7.19 -9.80
CA ALA A 67 -10.10 -8.52 -9.59
C ALA A 67 -9.83 -9.10 -8.17
N VAL A 68 -9.62 -8.23 -7.18
CA VAL A 68 -9.44 -8.62 -5.77
C VAL A 68 -10.70 -8.37 -4.96
N GLY A 69 -10.88 -9.13 -3.88
CA GLY A 69 -11.95 -8.88 -2.92
C GLY A 69 -11.77 -7.58 -2.14
N GLU A 70 -12.85 -7.12 -1.51
CA GLU A 70 -12.88 -5.87 -0.73
C GLU A 70 -11.82 -5.80 0.37
N ASP A 71 -11.57 -6.90 1.08
CA ASP A 71 -10.58 -6.95 2.17
C ASP A 71 -9.16 -6.68 1.68
N ALA A 72 -8.83 -7.15 0.48
CA ALA A 72 -7.57 -6.83 -0.16
C ALA A 72 -7.52 -5.34 -0.57
N GLY A 73 -8.63 -4.77 -1.01
CA GLY A 73 -8.78 -3.33 -1.24
C GLY A 73 -8.48 -2.49 0.00
N ARG A 74 -9.13 -2.81 1.13
CA ARG A 74 -8.90 -2.15 2.43
C ARG A 74 -7.45 -2.32 2.89
N SER A 75 -6.89 -3.52 2.73
CA SER A 75 -5.48 -3.81 3.05
C SER A 75 -4.51 -2.99 2.22
N ARG A 76 -4.81 -2.74 0.94
CA ARG A 76 -4.02 -1.84 0.08
C ARG A 76 -4.08 -0.39 0.59
N ALA A 77 -5.25 0.10 1.00
CA ALA A 77 -5.40 1.42 1.61
C ALA A 77 -4.52 1.59 2.86
N ILE A 78 -4.50 0.57 3.73
CA ILE A 78 -3.67 0.58 4.95
C ILE A 78 -2.18 0.74 4.62
N LYS A 79 -1.71 0.04 3.58
CA LYS A 79 -0.30 0.10 3.14
C LYS A 79 0.05 1.43 2.46
N LEU A 80 -0.86 1.98 1.64
CA LEU A 80 -0.65 3.24 0.93
C LEU A 80 -0.65 4.45 1.88
N TYR A 81 -1.45 4.40 2.93
CA TYR A 81 -1.62 5.50 3.87
C TYR A 81 -1.25 5.07 5.29
N PRO A 82 0.03 4.81 5.60
CA PRO A 82 0.43 4.19 6.87
C PRO A 82 0.23 5.10 8.08
N VAL A 83 0.23 6.42 7.89
CA VAL A 83 0.01 7.42 8.95
C VAL A 83 -1.49 7.58 9.21
N TRP A 84 -1.83 7.73 10.49
CA TRP A 84 -3.20 7.90 10.97
C TRP A 84 -3.38 9.34 11.41
N PRO A 85 -3.68 10.29 10.49
CA PRO A 85 -3.98 11.66 10.90
C PRO A 85 -5.21 11.65 11.80
N LEU A 86 -5.28 12.59 12.73
CA LEU A 86 -6.49 12.74 13.53
C LEU A 86 -7.67 13.12 12.62
N CYS A 87 -8.85 12.65 12.98
CA CYS A 87 -10.09 13.18 12.42
C CYS A 87 -10.19 14.67 12.75
N HIS A 88 -11.01 15.44 12.02
CA HIS A 88 -11.24 16.87 12.27
C HIS A 88 -11.67 17.21 13.71
N CYS A 89 -12.16 16.22 14.47
CA CYS A 89 -12.53 16.38 15.87
C CYS A 89 -11.42 15.98 16.87
N GLY A 90 -10.18 15.84 16.40
CA GLY A 90 -9.01 15.50 17.24
C GLY A 90 -8.96 14.04 17.72
N LYS A 91 -9.80 13.15 17.20
CA LYS A 91 -9.83 11.72 17.60
C LYS A 91 -9.09 10.86 16.58
N PHE A 92 -8.61 9.69 17.02
CA PHE A 92 -8.08 8.67 16.12
C PHE A 92 -9.07 8.35 14.99
N SER A 93 -8.53 8.25 13.78
CA SER A 93 -9.29 8.06 12.56
C SER A 93 -9.17 6.64 12.03
N GLU A 94 -10.16 6.24 11.23
CA GLU A 94 -10.14 5.10 10.34
C GLU A 94 -10.17 5.64 8.90
N ARG A 95 -9.69 4.83 7.94
CA ARG A 95 -9.77 5.15 6.51
C ARG A 95 -11.19 4.89 6.03
N HIS A 96 -11.81 5.90 5.44
CA HIS A 96 -13.15 5.85 4.86
C HIS A 96 -13.06 6.10 3.37
N HIS A 97 -13.57 5.15 2.57
CA HIS A 97 -13.72 5.30 1.13
C HIS A 97 -15.02 6.06 0.86
N LYS A 98 -14.93 7.30 0.36
CA LYS A 98 -16.07 8.22 0.19
C LYS A 98 -17.12 7.68 -0.79
N ASP A 99 -16.67 6.97 -1.82
CA ASP A 99 -17.53 6.31 -2.83
C ASP A 99 -18.07 4.93 -2.39
N GLY A 100 -17.67 4.45 -1.22
CA GLY A 100 -18.03 3.11 -0.72
C GLY A 100 -17.31 1.96 -1.42
N ASN A 101 -16.39 2.22 -2.36
CA ASN A 101 -15.62 1.21 -3.08
C ASN A 101 -14.21 1.02 -2.46
N PRO A 102 -13.95 -0.11 -1.77
CA PRO A 102 -12.65 -0.36 -1.13
C PRO A 102 -11.47 -0.50 -2.10
N LEU A 103 -11.73 -0.66 -3.41
CA LEU A 103 -10.69 -0.78 -4.43
C LEU A 103 -10.19 0.59 -4.91
N ASN A 104 -11.01 1.64 -4.79
CA ASN A 104 -10.64 3.00 -5.18
C ASN A 104 -9.78 3.67 -4.09
N ASN A 105 -8.49 3.39 -4.11
CA ASN A 105 -7.53 3.93 -3.14
C ASN A 105 -6.93 5.28 -3.55
N HIS A 106 -7.55 6.01 -4.49
CA HIS A 106 -7.07 7.33 -4.87
C HIS A 106 -7.12 8.31 -3.67
N PRO A 107 -6.12 9.19 -3.46
CA PRO A 107 -6.08 10.08 -2.29
C PRO A 107 -7.33 10.94 -2.12
N SER A 108 -7.96 11.37 -3.23
CA SER A 108 -9.20 12.15 -3.16
C SER A 108 -10.41 11.35 -2.66
N ASN A 109 -10.38 10.01 -2.77
CA ASN A 109 -11.46 9.12 -2.31
C ASN A 109 -11.29 8.67 -0.84
N ILE A 110 -10.09 8.84 -0.26
CA ILE A 110 -9.83 8.45 1.12
C ILE A 110 -10.06 9.64 2.05
N ALA A 111 -10.89 9.43 3.07
CA ALA A 111 -11.03 10.33 4.20
C ALA A 111 -10.56 9.64 5.49
N PHE A 112 -10.11 10.43 6.46
CA PHE A 112 -9.71 9.95 7.79
C PHE A 112 -10.74 10.40 8.80
N LEU A 113 -11.65 9.49 9.16
CA LEU A 113 -12.79 9.78 10.03
C LEU A 113 -12.71 8.96 11.30
N CYS A 114 -12.95 9.57 12.46
CA CYS A 114 -13.13 8.79 13.68
C CYS A 114 -14.38 7.92 13.55
N ARG A 115 -14.48 6.84 14.33
CA ARG A 115 -15.59 5.89 14.25
C ARG A 115 -16.98 6.55 14.24
N ARG A 116 -17.19 7.62 15.01
CA ARG A 116 -18.47 8.37 15.01
C ARG A 116 -18.74 9.04 13.65
N HIS A 117 -17.79 9.81 13.13
CA HIS A 117 -17.93 10.47 11.82
C HIS A 117 -18.00 9.46 10.68
N HIS A 118 -17.29 8.34 10.81
CA HIS A 118 -17.35 7.22 9.87
C HIS A 118 -18.78 6.67 9.78
N MET A 119 -19.42 6.39 10.93
CA MET A 119 -20.82 5.94 10.95
C MET A 119 -21.83 7.00 10.48
N ILE A 120 -21.52 8.30 10.62
CA ILE A 120 -22.35 9.38 10.07
C ILE A 120 -22.25 9.40 8.54
N ALA A 121 -21.03 9.35 8.00
CA ALA A 121 -20.78 9.33 6.55
C ALA A 121 -21.45 8.13 5.87
N ASP A 122 -21.39 6.95 6.49
CA ASP A 122 -22.06 5.74 5.99
C ASP A 122 -23.59 5.74 6.19
N GLY A 123 -24.17 6.80 6.79
CA GLY A 123 -25.60 6.87 7.10
C GLY A 123 -26.08 5.91 8.21
N ARG A 124 -25.15 5.23 8.91
CA ARG A 124 -25.46 4.29 10.00
C ARG A 124 -26.00 4.98 11.26
N MET A 125 -25.71 6.27 11.44
CA MET A 125 -26.21 7.08 12.57
C MET A 125 -27.58 7.75 12.31
N GLY A 126 -28.03 7.84 11.05
CA GLY A 126 -29.24 8.58 10.67
C GLY A 126 -30.58 7.89 10.95
N ARG A 127 -30.62 6.74 11.64
CA ARG A 127 -31.86 5.97 11.88
C ARG A 127 -32.10 5.58 13.33
N ARG A 128 -31.59 6.35 14.29
CA ARG A 128 -32.14 6.27 15.65
C ARG A 128 -33.44 7.07 15.66
N GLY A 129 -34.58 6.38 15.68
CA GLY A 129 -35.84 7.03 16.03
C GLY A 129 -35.74 7.63 17.43
N ALA A 130 -36.68 8.51 17.82
CA ALA A 130 -36.70 9.16 19.13
C ALA A 130 -36.56 8.22 20.35
N GLY A 131 -36.82 6.91 20.17
CA GLY A 131 -36.64 5.88 21.21
C GLY A 131 -35.32 5.09 21.16
N GLY A 132 -34.29 5.52 20.41
CA GLY A 132 -32.96 4.88 20.39
C GLY A 132 -32.90 3.48 19.73
N ARG A 133 -34.02 2.90 19.31
CA ARG A 133 -34.09 1.60 18.62
C ARG A 133 -33.85 1.77 17.11
N PHE A 134 -33.04 0.88 16.53
CA PHE A 134 -32.88 0.77 15.08
C PHE A 134 -34.24 0.37 14.48
N LYS A 135 -34.84 1.20 13.62
CA LYS A 135 -36.04 0.80 12.88
C LYS A 135 -35.66 -0.36 11.95
N ALA A 136 -36.26 -1.53 12.14
CA ALA A 136 -36.09 -2.67 11.25
C ALA A 136 -36.38 -2.24 9.79
N ARG A 137 -35.53 -2.65 8.85
CA ARG A 137 -35.78 -2.45 7.42
C ARG A 137 -37.05 -3.24 7.08
N ARG A 138 -38.12 -2.57 6.64
CA ARG A 138 -39.24 -3.28 5.98
C ARG A 138 -38.68 -3.85 4.67
N ALA A 139 -38.74 -5.17 4.53
CA ALA A 139 -38.48 -5.84 3.26
C ALA A 139 -39.50 -5.33 2.23
N LYS A 140 -39.04 -5.06 1.00
CA LYS A 140 -39.89 -4.86 -0.16
C LYS A 140 -40.05 -6.19 -0.87
#